data_AF-A0A950FRI0-F1
#
_entry.id   AF-A0A950FRI0-F1
#
_cell.length_a   1.000
_cell.length_b   1.000
_cell.length_c   1.000
_cell.angle_alpha   90.00
_cell.angle_beta   90.00
_cell.angle_gamma   90.00
#
_symmetry.space_group_name_H-M   'P 1'
#
loop_
_entity.id
_entity.type
_entity.pdbx_description
1 polymer ?
#
loop_
_entity_poly.entity_id
_entity_poly.type
_entity_poly.pdbx_seq_one_letter_code
_entity_poly.pdbx_strand_id
1 'polypeptide(L)'
;MGETIRKLSVLDSAFLFAETAECPMHVGSLTIVMLPDGYAGDFYEDFKTRIERRIDHAPSLRWKLAQTPFDVDRPSWVEDEQFDVNRHVMRGALPAPH
;
A
#
# COMPACT_ATOMS: atom_id res chain seq x y z
N MET A 1 -7.96 10.24 -20.20
CA MET A 1 -8.92 9.81 -19.17
C MET A 1 -8.55 10.62 -17.93
N GLY A 2 -9.47 11.40 -17.36
CA GLY A 2 -9.12 12.48 -16.42
C GLY A 2 -8.43 11.96 -15.16
N GLU A 3 -7.33 12.60 -14.78
CA GLU A 3 -6.61 12.34 -13.53
C GLU A 3 -7.60 12.49 -12.36
N THR A 4 -7.85 11.41 -11.63
CA THR A 4 -8.75 11.47 -10.47
C THR A 4 -8.00 12.12 -9.31
N ILE A 5 -8.05 13.44 -9.26
CA ILE A 5 -7.46 14.24 -8.18
C ILE A 5 -8.50 14.36 -7.07
N ARG A 6 -8.19 13.79 -5.90
CA ARG A 6 -9.08 13.84 -4.73
C ARG A 6 -8.36 14.46 -3.54
N LYS A 7 -8.85 15.59 -3.04
CA LYS A 7 -8.32 16.19 -1.81
C LYS A 7 -8.40 15.19 -0.65
N LEU A 8 -7.36 15.14 0.18
CA LEU A 8 -7.39 14.35 1.41
C LEU A 8 -8.59 14.77 2.27
N SER A 9 -9.14 13.84 3.05
CA SER A 9 -10.11 14.23 4.08
C SER A 9 -9.41 14.95 5.23
N VAL A 10 -10.18 15.61 6.10
CA VAL A 10 -9.60 16.29 7.28
C VAL A 10 -8.91 15.27 8.18
N LEU A 11 -9.51 14.09 8.34
CA LEU A 11 -8.97 13.02 9.16
C LEU A 11 -7.68 12.45 8.55
N ASP A 12 -7.66 12.14 7.25
CA ASP A 12 -6.45 11.60 6.60
C ASP A 12 -5.29 12.59 6.68
N SER A 13 -5.57 13.90 6.50
CA SER A 13 -4.54 14.94 6.66
C SER A 13 -4.02 15.04 8.09
N ALA A 14 -4.86 14.80 9.10
CA ALA A 14 -4.41 14.80 10.49
C ALA A 14 -3.38 13.69 10.76
N PHE A 15 -3.54 12.51 10.16
CA PHE A 15 -2.54 11.44 10.26
C PHE A 15 -1.20 11.86 9.62
N LEU A 16 -1.26 12.40 8.40
CA LEU A 16 -0.04 12.85 7.70
C LEU A 16 0.71 13.95 8.46
N PHE A 17 -0.01 14.92 9.05
CA PHE A 17 0.62 16.03 9.76
C PHE A 17 1.08 15.69 11.18
N ALA A 18 0.53 14.63 11.78
CA ALA A 18 0.93 14.16 13.10
C ALA A 18 2.14 13.21 13.08
N GLU A 19 2.49 12.66 11.90
CA GLU A 19 3.58 11.70 11.75
C GLU A 19 4.95 12.32 12.09
N THR A 20 5.75 11.59 12.87
CA THR A 20 7.16 11.88 13.11
C THR A 20 8.00 10.62 12.91
N ALA A 21 9.33 10.76 12.91
CA ALA A 21 10.24 9.62 12.82
C ALA A 21 10.05 8.61 13.97
N GLU A 22 9.69 9.10 15.16
CA GLU A 22 9.44 8.31 16.37
C GLU A 22 7.99 7.81 16.46
N CYS A 23 7.06 8.45 15.75
CA CYS A 23 5.64 8.11 15.74
C CYS A 23 5.11 8.00 14.30
N PRO A 24 5.41 6.88 13.60
CA PRO A 24 4.82 6.61 12.30
C PRO A 24 3.31 6.42 12.39
N MET A 25 2.56 6.93 11.42
CA MET A 25 1.09 6.93 11.43
C MET A 25 0.48 5.84 10.54
N HIS A 26 1.27 4.81 10.21
CA HIS A 26 0.80 3.63 9.48
C HIS A 26 0.23 2.55 10.42
N VAL A 27 -0.72 1.78 9.92
CA VAL A 27 -1.25 0.59 10.61
C VAL A 27 -0.61 -0.68 10.06
N GLY A 28 -0.45 -1.69 10.92
CA GLY A 28 0.07 -3.00 10.56
C GLY A 28 -0.90 -4.11 10.94
N SER A 29 -0.82 -5.24 10.23
CA SER A 29 -1.56 -6.45 10.57
C SER A 29 -0.69 -7.68 10.35
N LEU A 30 -0.84 -8.67 11.24
CA LEU A 30 -0.22 -9.99 11.11
C LEU A 30 -1.31 -11.02 10.85
N THR A 31 -1.20 -11.72 9.72
CA THR A 31 -2.11 -12.81 9.37
C THR A 31 -1.31 -14.08 9.17
N ILE A 32 -1.68 -15.14 9.91
CA ILE A 32 -1.13 -16.48 9.75
C ILE A 32 -2.07 -17.26 8.85
N VAL A 33 -1.53 -17.85 7.79
CA VAL A 33 -2.31 -18.63 6.81
C VAL A 33 -1.78 -20.06 6.73
N MET A 34 -2.70 -20.99 6.48
CA MET A 34 -2.38 -22.38 6.18
C MET A 34 -2.54 -22.61 4.68
N LEU A 35 -1.57 -23.28 4.07
CA LEU A 35 -1.66 -23.68 2.67
C LEU A 35 -2.59 -24.89 2.53
N PRO A 36 -3.37 -24.99 1.44
CA PRO A 36 -4.20 -26.17 1.20
C PRO A 36 -3.37 -27.46 1.13
N ASP A 37 -3.99 -28.58 1.49
CA ASP A 37 -3.35 -29.90 1.39
C ASP A 37 -2.89 -30.18 -0.04
N GLY A 38 -1.64 -30.65 -0.18
CA GLY A 38 -1.03 -30.93 -1.49
C GLY A 38 -0.62 -29.70 -2.29
N TYR A 39 -0.66 -28.49 -1.73
CA TYR A 39 -0.14 -27.31 -2.40
C TYR A 39 1.37 -27.43 -2.67
N ALA A 40 1.76 -27.25 -3.94
CA ALA A 40 3.13 -27.41 -4.42
C ALA A 40 3.64 -26.19 -5.22
N GLY A 41 3.01 -25.02 -5.06
CA GLY A 41 3.38 -23.78 -5.75
C GLY A 41 4.33 -22.88 -4.95
N ASP A 42 4.68 -21.73 -5.54
CA ASP A 42 5.30 -20.63 -4.79
C ASP A 42 4.22 -19.68 -4.29
N PHE A 43 3.91 -19.78 -3.00
CA PHE A 43 2.84 -18.99 -2.38
C PHE A 43 3.05 -17.48 -2.56
N TYR A 44 4.30 -17.02 -2.56
CA TYR A 44 4.61 -15.61 -2.71
C TYR A 44 4.22 -15.10 -4.10
N GLU A 45 4.62 -15.81 -5.16
CA GLU A 45 4.31 -15.43 -6.54
C GLU A 45 2.82 -15.57 -6.84
N ASP A 46 2.17 -16.62 -6.32
CA ASP A 46 0.73 -16.82 -6.44
C ASP A 46 -0.07 -15.71 -5.74
N PHE A 47 0.35 -15.31 -4.54
CA PHE A 47 -0.28 -14.23 -3.78
C PHE A 47 -0.10 -12.87 -4.46
N LYS A 48 1.10 -12.57 -4.95
CA LYS A 48 1.40 -11.34 -5.71
C LYS A 48 0.54 -11.26 -6.98
N THR A 49 0.50 -12.33 -7.77
CA THR A 49 -0.34 -12.43 -8.98
C THR A 49 -1.82 -12.21 -8.65
N ARG A 50 -2.28 -12.71 -7.50
CA ARG A 50 -3.67 -12.53 -7.05
C ARG A 50 -3.97 -11.07 -6.69
N ILE A 51 -3.02 -10.35 -6.10
CA ILE A 51 -3.16 -8.90 -5.84
C ILE A 51 -3.21 -8.14 -7.16
N GLU A 52 -2.27 -8.38 -8.07
CA GLU A 52 -2.20 -7.70 -9.38
C GLU A 52 -3.52 -7.81 -10.15
N ARG A 53 -4.09 -9.01 -10.23
CA ARG A 53 -5.37 -9.25 -10.94
C ARG A 53 -6.58 -8.57 -10.32
N ARG A 54 -6.49 -8.10 -9.08
CA ARG A 54 -7.62 -7.56 -8.31
C ARG A 54 -7.44 -6.11 -7.92
N ILE A 55 -6.28 -5.52 -8.17
CA ILE A 55 -5.94 -4.17 -7.74
C ILE A 55 -6.92 -3.13 -8.29
N ASP A 56 -7.47 -3.38 -9.49
CA ASP A 56 -8.46 -2.49 -10.12
C ASP A 56 -9.80 -2.45 -9.37
N HIS A 57 -10.10 -3.44 -8.52
CA HIS A 57 -11.27 -3.38 -7.62
C HIS A 57 -11.04 -2.48 -6.39
N ALA A 58 -9.80 -2.12 -6.10
CA ALA A 58 -9.40 -1.28 -4.98
C ALA A 58 -8.44 -0.17 -5.47
N PRO A 59 -8.92 0.77 -6.32
CA PRO A 59 -8.08 1.76 -6.99
C PRO A 59 -7.28 2.65 -6.02
N SER A 60 -7.75 2.82 -4.79
CA SER A 60 -7.04 3.56 -3.74
C SER A 60 -5.68 2.97 -3.38
N LEU A 61 -5.44 1.67 -3.64
CA LEU A 61 -4.14 1.03 -3.42
C LEU A 61 -3.09 1.44 -4.47
N ARG A 62 -3.49 2.15 -5.52
CA ARG A 62 -2.62 2.71 -6.56
C ARG A 62 -2.49 4.23 -6.43
N TRP A 63 -2.97 4.83 -5.34
CA TRP A 63 -2.88 6.27 -5.14
C TRP A 63 -1.59 6.66 -4.42
N LYS A 64 -1.11 7.87 -4.71
CA LYS A 64 -0.02 8.53 -4.00
C LYS A 64 -0.43 9.94 -3.59
N LEU A 65 0.35 10.52 -2.68
CA LEU A 65 0.19 11.91 -2.27
C LEU A 65 0.81 12.85 -3.32
N ALA A 66 0.04 13.82 -3.77
CA ALA A 66 0.49 14.99 -4.50
C ALA A 66 0.41 16.22 -3.59
N GLN A 67 1.55 16.86 -3.36
CA GLN A 67 1.60 18.09 -2.56
C GLN A 67 1.04 19.29 -3.34
N THR A 68 0.48 20.23 -2.60
CA THR A 68 0.05 21.52 -3.15
C THR A 68 1.27 22.44 -3.25
N PRO A 69 1.40 23.29 -4.29
CA PRO A 69 2.47 24.28 -4.35
C PRO A 69 2.57 25.10 -3.06
N PHE A 70 3.77 25.19 -2.49
CA PHE A 70 4.06 25.92 -1.24
C PHE A 70 3.29 25.44 0.00
N ASP A 71 2.74 24.21 -0.01
CA ASP A 71 1.98 23.63 1.11
C ASP A 71 0.81 24.51 1.63
N VAL A 72 0.24 25.35 0.76
CA VAL A 72 -0.83 26.31 1.12
C VAL A 72 -2.19 25.65 1.40
N ASP A 73 -2.33 24.38 1.04
CA ASP A 73 -3.55 23.60 1.28
C ASP A 73 -3.19 22.11 1.38
N ARG A 74 -4.13 21.32 1.92
CA ARG A 74 -3.98 19.88 2.13
C ARG A 74 -3.60 19.16 0.83
N PRO A 75 -2.72 18.15 0.91
CA PRO A 75 -2.38 17.32 -0.24
C PRO A 75 -3.61 16.66 -0.89
N SER A 76 -3.41 16.12 -2.08
CA SER A 76 -4.42 15.33 -2.79
C SER A 76 -3.92 13.92 -3.05
N TRP A 77 -4.85 12.96 -3.08
CA TRP A 77 -4.65 11.66 -3.68
C TRP A 77 -4.68 11.81 -5.20
N VAL A 78 -3.68 11.23 -5.86
CA VAL A 78 -3.60 11.10 -7.31
C VAL A 78 -3.26 9.66 -7.67
N GLU A 79 -3.66 9.21 -8.86
CA GLU A 79 -3.27 7.89 -9.35
C GLU A 79 -1.76 7.84 -9.63
N ASP A 80 -1.11 6.73 -9.24
CA ASP A 80 0.28 6.49 -9.57
C ASP A 80 0.39 5.80 -10.94
N GLU A 81 0.75 6.58 -11.96
CA GLU A 81 0.99 6.06 -13.31
C GLU A 81 2.17 5.08 -13.39
N GLN A 82 3.05 5.09 -12.39
CA GLN A 82 4.22 4.21 -12.30
C GLN A 82 4.06 3.12 -11.23
N PHE A 83 2.82 2.78 -10.89
CA PHE A 83 2.53 1.74 -9.91
C PHE A 83 3.18 0.41 -10.31
N ASP A 84 3.89 -0.18 -9.36
CA ASP A 84 4.59 -1.46 -9.53
C ASP A 84 4.42 -2.28 -8.25
N VAL A 85 3.70 -3.40 -8.35
CA VAL A 85 3.38 -4.25 -7.19
C VAL A 85 4.64 -4.76 -6.49
N ASN A 86 5.76 -4.90 -7.21
CA ASN A 86 7.00 -5.43 -6.65
C ASN A 86 7.64 -4.45 -5.63
N ARG A 87 7.22 -3.18 -5.63
CA ARG A 87 7.59 -2.19 -4.61
C ARG A 87 6.77 -2.30 -3.33
N HIS A 88 5.63 -3.00 -3.39
CA HIS A 88 4.65 -3.08 -2.30
C HIS A 88 4.53 -4.48 -1.68
N VAL A 89 4.85 -5.53 -2.44
CA VAL A 89 4.82 -6.92 -1.98
C VAL A 89 6.26 -7.43 -1.91
N MET A 90 6.72 -7.76 -0.71
CA MET A 90 8.10 -8.18 -0.45
C MET A 90 8.11 -9.52 0.28
N ARG A 91 9.16 -10.31 0.04
CA ARG A 91 9.40 -11.59 0.73
C ARG A 91 10.52 -11.42 1.74
N GLY A 92 10.24 -11.76 2.99
CA GLY A 92 11.24 -11.88 4.06
C GLY A 92 11.18 -13.26 4.69
N ALA A 93 12.31 -13.73 5.21
CA ALA A 93 12.40 -14.93 6.02
C ALA A 93 13.23 -14.63 7.27
N LEU A 94 12.78 -15.16 8.41
CA LEU A 94 13.58 -15.14 9.62
C LEU A 94 14.61 -16.28 9.55
N PRO A 95 15.81 -16.09 10.15
CA PRO A 95 16.76 -17.19 10.31
C PRO A 95 16.12 -18.33 11.12
N ALA A 96 16.61 -19.55 10.90
CA ALA A 96 16.15 -20.70 11.66
C ALA A 96 16.37 -20.45 13.17
N PRO A 97 15.39 -20.80 14.03
CA PRO A 97 15.58 -20.72 15.47
C PRO A 97 16.75 -21.62 15.90
N HIS A 98 17.49 -21.18 16.91
CA HIS A 98 18.60 -21.92 17.54
C HIS A 98 18.08 -23.08 18.39
#